data_AF-A0A2S6SL52-F1
#
_entry.id   AF-A0A2S6SL52-F1
#
_cell.length_a   1.000
_cell.length_b   1.000
_cell.length_c   1.000
_cell.angle_alpha   90.00
_cell.angle_beta   90.00
_cell.angle_gamma   90.00
#
_symmetry.space_group_name_H-M   'P 1'
#
loop_
_entity.id
_entity.type
_entity.pdbx_description
1 polymer ?
#
loop_
_entity_poly.entity_id
_entity_poly.type
_entity_poly.pdbx_seq_one_letter_code
_entity_poly.pdbx_strand_id
1 'polypeptide(L)'
;MHKNGYAHSVECWKNSKLVGGLYGLQIGACFFGESMFSNVKNASKLSLVHLIALLNKNKFQILDSQFYNSHLLQFGAFEIFNDEYQNLLKKNVNKNHIFDKKINYSESINILQSLIQIS
;
A
#
# COMPACT_ATOMS: atom_id res chain seq x y z
N MET A 1 -8.53 0.82 17.92
CA MET A 1 -8.30 0.09 16.65
C MET A 1 -6.86 -0.38 16.45
N HIS A 2 -5.82 0.36 16.90
CA HIS A 2 -4.41 -0.09 16.83
C HIS A 2 -4.07 -1.37 17.61
N LYS A 3 -4.90 -1.79 18.57
CA LYS A 3 -4.62 -2.93 19.47
C LYS A 3 -4.92 -4.32 18.90
N ASN A 4 -5.57 -4.43 17.74
CA ASN A 4 -5.95 -5.73 17.16
C ASN A 4 -5.10 -6.13 15.95
N GLY A 5 -3.99 -5.45 15.67
CA GLY A 5 -3.06 -5.82 14.59
C GLY A 5 -3.55 -5.56 13.15
N TYR A 6 -4.74 -4.96 12.97
CA TYR A 6 -5.32 -4.67 11.66
C TYR A 6 -4.89 -3.33 11.07
N ALA A 7 -4.45 -2.36 11.87
CA ALA A 7 -4.08 -1.03 11.39
C ALA A 7 -2.57 -0.93 11.15
N HIS A 8 -2.16 -0.44 9.99
CA HIS A 8 -0.76 -0.26 9.62
C HIS A 8 -0.50 1.11 9.02
N SER A 9 0.62 1.72 9.42
CA SER A 9 1.16 2.95 8.84
C SER A 9 2.41 2.71 8.01
N VAL A 10 2.63 3.54 7.00
CA VAL A 10 3.94 3.75 6.35
C VAL A 10 4.29 5.23 6.48
N GLU A 11 5.48 5.51 6.97
CA GLU A 11 5.90 6.84 7.37
C GLU A 11 7.14 7.29 6.61
N CYS A 12 7.15 8.56 6.21
CA CYS A 12 8.28 9.19 5.54
C CYS A 12 8.93 10.19 6.49
N TRP A 13 10.19 9.95 6.83
CA TRP A 13 10.95 10.76 7.77
C TRP A 13 12.08 11.51 7.07
N LYS A 14 12.30 12.78 7.44
CA LYS A 14 13.44 13.59 7.00
C LYS A 14 14.01 14.34 8.19
N ASN A 15 15.30 14.17 8.48
CA ASN A 15 15.98 14.81 9.62
C ASN A 15 15.20 14.65 10.94
N SER A 16 14.76 13.41 11.23
CA SER A 16 13.94 13.06 12.41
C SER A 16 12.56 13.72 12.48
N LYS A 17 12.10 14.38 11.40
CA LYS A 17 10.73 14.91 11.29
C LYS A 17 9.90 14.00 10.40
N LEU A 18 8.70 13.68 10.85
CA LEU A 18 7.69 13.01 10.04
C LEU A 18 7.18 14.02 9.00
N VAL A 19 7.47 13.78 7.72
CA VAL A 19 7.18 14.71 6.62
C VAL A 19 6.10 14.21 5.66
N GLY A 20 5.60 13.01 5.89
CA GLY A 20 4.48 12.43 5.15
C GLY A 20 4.25 10.99 5.57
N GLY A 21 3.17 10.42 5.10
CA GLY A 21 2.83 9.04 5.41
C GLY A 21 1.44 8.69 4.96
N LEU A 22 1.08 7.44 5.20
CA LEU A 22 -0.25 6.91 5.03
C LEU A 22 -0.53 5.89 6.11
N TYR A 23 -1.80 5.61 6.35
CA TYR A 23 -2.22 4.46 7.13
C TYR A 23 -3.43 3.80 6.49
N GLY A 24 -3.64 2.55 6.87
CA GLY A 24 -4.75 1.76 6.37
C GLY A 24 -5.03 0.54 7.23
N LEU A 25 -6.03 -0.21 6.81
CA LEU A 25 -6.46 -1.44 7.45
C LEU A 25 -6.10 -2.64 6.59
N GLN A 26 -5.57 -3.66 7.22
CA GLN A 26 -5.47 -4.99 6.66
C GLN A 26 -6.71 -5.79 7.04
N ILE A 27 -7.36 -6.40 6.04
CA ILE A 27 -8.32 -7.49 6.26
C ILE A 27 -7.96 -8.62 5.32
N GLY A 28 -7.52 -9.74 5.90
CA GLY A 28 -6.97 -10.86 5.16
C GLY A 28 -5.79 -10.47 4.26
N ALA A 29 -5.89 -10.74 2.96
CA ALA A 29 -4.91 -10.33 1.95
C ALA A 29 -5.27 -9.01 1.23
N CYS A 30 -6.15 -8.20 1.82
CA CYS A 30 -6.58 -6.90 1.31
C CYS A 30 -6.06 -5.78 2.21
N PHE A 31 -5.62 -4.67 1.59
CA PHE A 31 -5.24 -3.46 2.28
C PHE A 31 -6.14 -2.30 1.85
N PHE A 32 -6.74 -1.61 2.81
CA PHE A 32 -7.62 -0.46 2.59
C PHE A 32 -6.91 0.79 3.11
N GLY A 33 -6.52 1.68 2.21
CA GLY A 33 -5.95 2.96 2.58
C GLY A 33 -7.02 3.82 3.26
N GLU A 34 -6.71 4.41 4.42
CA GLU A 34 -7.67 5.22 5.21
C GLU A 34 -7.31 6.71 5.25
N SER A 35 -6.03 7.07 5.13
CA SER A 35 -5.63 8.44 4.84
C SER A 35 -4.18 8.53 4.37
N MET A 36 -3.83 9.68 3.79
CA MET A 36 -2.45 10.07 3.53
C MET A 36 -2.23 11.55 3.81
N PHE A 37 -1.01 11.91 4.18
CA PHE A 37 -0.60 13.30 4.37
C PHE A 37 0.81 13.53 3.84
N SER A 38 1.12 14.78 3.50
CA SER A 38 2.41 15.19 2.95
C SER A 38 2.74 16.62 3.38
N ASN A 39 3.72 16.79 4.26
CA ASN A 39 4.26 18.09 4.66
C ASN A 39 5.43 18.54 3.76
N VAL A 40 6.06 17.60 3.07
CA VAL A 40 7.09 17.86 2.05
C VAL A 40 6.62 17.29 0.72
N LYS A 41 7.00 17.95 -0.39
CA LYS A 41 6.68 17.48 -1.76
C LYS A 41 7.10 16.01 -1.93
N ASN A 42 6.20 15.21 -2.49
CA ASN A 42 6.36 13.77 -2.77
C ASN A 42 6.46 12.83 -1.54
N ALA A 43 6.36 13.29 -0.30
CA ALA A 43 6.50 12.41 0.87
C ALA A 43 5.39 11.34 0.94
N SER A 44 4.12 11.69 0.68
CA SER A 44 3.03 10.72 0.59
C SER A 44 3.21 9.73 -0.57
N LYS A 45 3.72 10.21 -1.71
CA LYS A 45 4.01 9.37 -2.89
C LYS A 45 5.10 8.34 -2.60
N LEU A 46 6.19 8.74 -1.94
CA LEU A 46 7.24 7.81 -1.51
C LEU A 46 6.70 6.76 -0.53
N SER A 47 5.82 7.18 0.38
CA SER A 47 5.16 6.27 1.32
C SER A 47 4.26 5.26 0.60
N LEU A 48 3.52 5.70 -0.44
CA LEU A 48 2.70 4.83 -1.27
C LEU A 48 3.53 3.83 -2.08
N VAL A 49 4.63 4.28 -2.72
CA VAL A 49 5.55 3.39 -3.44
C VAL A 49 6.11 2.32 -2.50
N HIS A 50 6.53 2.71 -1.30
CA HIS A 50 7.01 1.77 -0.28
C HIS A 50 5.91 0.80 0.19
N LEU A 51 4.67 1.28 0.39
CA LEU A 51 3.52 0.43 0.69
C LEU A 51 3.29 -0.62 -0.40
N ILE A 52 3.29 -0.23 -1.68
CA ILE A 52 3.06 -1.16 -2.79
C ILE A 52 4.13 -2.27 -2.79
N ALA A 53 5.40 -1.92 -2.55
CA ALA A 53 6.47 -2.92 -2.44
C ALA A 53 6.26 -3.87 -1.25
N LEU A 54 5.85 -3.36 -0.09
CA LEU A 54 5.50 -4.17 1.08
C LEU A 54 4.36 -5.15 0.78
N LEU A 55 3.28 -4.64 0.20
CA LEU A 55 2.10 -5.44 -0.16
C LEU A 55 2.47 -6.52 -1.17
N ASN A 56 3.28 -6.20 -2.17
CA ASN A 56 3.76 -7.17 -3.15
C ASN A 56 4.62 -8.27 -2.50
N LYS A 57 5.63 -7.89 -1.69
CA LYS A 57 6.48 -8.84 -0.95
C LYS A 57 5.65 -9.74 -0.03
N ASN A 58 4.62 -9.18 0.60
CA ASN A 58 3.72 -9.89 1.51
C ASN A 58 2.54 -10.56 0.76
N LYS A 59 2.58 -10.61 -0.58
CA LYS A 59 1.62 -11.29 -1.46
C LYS A 59 0.16 -10.81 -1.32
N PHE A 60 -0.05 -9.58 -0.86
CA PHE A 60 -1.38 -8.97 -0.84
C PHE A 60 -1.97 -8.92 -2.25
N GLN A 61 -3.29 -9.00 -2.32
CA GLN A 61 -4.02 -9.17 -3.57
C GLN A 61 -4.78 -7.91 -3.97
N ILE A 62 -5.09 -7.05 -2.99
CA ILE A 62 -5.85 -5.81 -3.21
C ILE A 62 -5.19 -4.70 -2.39
N LEU A 63 -4.90 -3.59 -3.06
CA LEU A 63 -4.73 -2.28 -2.45
C LEU A 63 -5.92 -1.42 -2.87
N ASP A 64 -6.88 -1.25 -1.98
CA ASP A 64 -7.97 -0.29 -2.15
C ASP A 64 -7.45 1.07 -1.70
N SER A 65 -7.28 1.98 -2.66
CA SER A 65 -6.62 3.25 -2.37
C SER A 65 -7.48 4.23 -1.59
N GLN A 66 -8.82 4.18 -1.71
CA GLN A 66 -9.86 5.11 -1.20
C GLN A 66 -9.63 6.63 -1.42
N PHE A 67 -8.38 7.11 -1.53
CA PHE A 67 -7.96 8.44 -1.94
C PHE A 67 -7.68 8.41 -3.44
N TYR A 68 -8.72 8.57 -4.24
CA TYR A 68 -8.56 8.68 -5.69
C TYR A 68 -7.72 9.92 -6.03
N ASN A 69 -6.54 9.71 -6.61
CA ASN A 69 -5.77 10.77 -7.25
C ASN A 69 -5.31 10.31 -8.63
N SER A 70 -5.35 11.20 -9.61
CA SER A 70 -4.92 10.93 -11.00
C SER A 70 -3.44 10.51 -11.11
N HIS A 71 -2.66 10.63 -10.03
CA HIS A 71 -1.29 10.17 -9.96
C HIS A 71 -1.15 8.67 -9.65
N LEU A 72 -2.15 8.01 -9.04
CA LEU A 72 -2.16 6.56 -8.78
C LEU A 72 -2.20 5.73 -10.07
N LEU A 73 -2.82 6.26 -11.13
CA LEU A 73 -2.83 5.64 -12.46
C LEU A 73 -1.40 5.41 -13.00
N GLN A 74 -0.45 6.30 -12.67
CA GLN A 74 0.95 6.16 -13.08
C GLN A 74 1.67 5.02 -12.36
N PHE A 75 1.08 4.48 -11.29
CA PHE A 75 1.59 3.32 -10.54
C PHE A 75 0.83 2.03 -10.88
N GLY A 76 0.04 2.03 -11.96
CA GLY A 76 -0.72 0.86 -12.41
C GLY A 76 -2.03 0.64 -11.66
N ALA A 77 -2.58 1.66 -10.99
CA ALA A 77 -3.96 1.59 -10.51
C ALA A 77 -4.92 1.53 -11.71
N PHE A 78 -5.93 0.68 -11.61
CA PHE A 78 -6.98 0.55 -12.61
C PHE A 78 -8.33 0.49 -11.91
N GLU A 79 -9.37 0.96 -12.61
CA GLU A 79 -10.74 0.80 -12.16
C GLU A 79 -11.22 -0.60 -12.54
N ILE A 80 -12.00 -1.21 -11.65
CA ILE A 80 -12.67 -2.49 -11.88
C ILE A 80 -14.15 -2.34 -11.62
N PHE A 81 -14.96 -3.21 -12.22
CA PHE A 81 -16.38 -3.23 -11.95
C PHE A 81 -16.67 -3.68 -10.52
N ASN A 82 -17.76 -3.18 -9.94
CA ASN A 82 -18.12 -3.50 -8.56
C ASN A 82 -18.25 -5.02 -8.33
N ASP A 83 -18.83 -5.77 -9.26
CA ASP A 83 -18.97 -7.22 -9.13
C ASP A 83 -17.62 -7.95 -9.09
N GLU A 84 -16.65 -7.48 -9.89
CA GLU A 84 -15.28 -7.98 -9.86
C GLU A 84 -14.60 -7.68 -8.52
N TYR A 85 -14.75 -6.44 -8.03
CA TYR A 85 -14.24 -6.04 -6.72
C TYR A 85 -14.83 -6.89 -5.59
N GLN A 86 -16.15 -7.11 -5.57
CA GLN A 86 -16.82 -7.95 -4.58
C GLN A 86 -16.32 -9.41 -4.62
N ASN A 87 -16.08 -9.95 -5.82
CA ASN A 87 -15.53 -11.30 -5.97
C ASN A 87 -14.09 -11.39 -5.44
N LEU A 88 -13.25 -10.38 -5.74
CA LEU A 88 -11.90 -10.28 -5.21
C LEU A 88 -11.91 -10.17 -3.68
N LEU A 89 -12.79 -9.35 -3.10
CA LEU A 89 -12.94 -9.23 -1.65
C LEU A 89 -13.29 -10.58 -1.02
N LYS A 90 -14.37 -11.23 -1.47
CA LYS A 90 -14.82 -12.52 -0.93
C LYS A 90 -13.71 -13.58 -0.94
N LYS A 91 -12.88 -13.59 -1.98
CA LYS A 91 -11.76 -14.54 -2.13
C LYS A 91 -10.59 -14.27 -1.18
N ASN A 92 -10.41 -13.03 -0.72
CA ASN A 92 -9.17 -12.59 -0.09
C ASN A 92 -9.31 -12.14 1.37
N VAL A 93 -10.48 -11.71 1.82
CA VAL A 93 -10.69 -11.21 3.20
C VAL A 93 -10.46 -12.28 4.29
N ASN A 94 -10.63 -13.57 3.95
CA ASN A 94 -10.45 -14.68 4.89
C ASN A 94 -9.03 -15.28 4.86
N LYS A 95 -8.12 -14.75 4.03
CA LYS A 95 -6.75 -15.26 3.94
C LYS A 95 -5.91 -14.81 5.12
N ASN A 96 -5.05 -15.67 5.65
CA ASN A 96 -4.12 -15.30 6.72
C ASN A 96 -2.81 -14.74 6.13
N HIS A 97 -2.72 -13.42 5.97
CA HIS A 97 -1.50 -12.72 5.55
C HIS A 97 -0.94 -11.90 6.70
N ILE A 98 0.37 -11.67 6.68
CA ILE A 98 1.07 -10.85 7.68
C ILE A 98 1.64 -9.64 6.96
N PHE A 99 1.33 -8.45 7.46
CA PHE A 99 1.98 -7.21 7.03
C PHE A 99 3.35 -7.09 7.71
N ASP A 100 4.41 -7.56 7.04
CA ASP A 100 5.78 -7.51 7.52
C ASP A 100 6.52 -6.29 6.95
N LYS A 101 6.84 -5.34 7.83
CA LYS A 101 7.54 -4.09 7.51
C LYS A 101 9.05 -4.25 7.24
N LYS A 102 9.59 -5.48 7.21
CA LYS A 102 11.03 -5.74 7.00
C LYS A 102 11.48 -5.57 5.54
N ILE A 103 11.40 -4.34 5.02
CA ILE A 103 12.20 -3.84 3.90
C ILE A 103 12.56 -2.38 4.11
N ASN A 104 13.73 -1.98 3.64
CA ASN A 104 14.09 -0.57 3.51
C ASN A 104 13.63 -0.01 2.14
N TYR A 105 13.85 1.29 1.95
CA TYR A 105 13.44 1.97 0.72
C TYR A 105 14.19 1.47 -0.52
N SER A 106 15.49 1.18 -0.44
CA SER A 106 16.28 0.63 -1.56
C SER A 106 15.76 -0.74 -2.00
N GLU A 107 15.42 -1.62 -1.05
CA GLU A 107 14.79 -2.90 -1.34
C GLU A 107 13.42 -2.73 -2.01
N SER A 108 12.67 -1.70 -1.63
CA SER A 108 11.37 -1.39 -2.25
C SER A 108 11.52 -1.03 -3.72
N ILE A 109 12.53 -0.23 -4.05
CA ILE A 109 12.83 0.12 -5.45
C ILE A 109 13.21 -1.14 -6.25
N ASN A 110 14.05 -2.01 -5.71
CA ASN A 110 14.45 -3.26 -6.39
C ASN A 110 13.25 -4.17 -6.68
N ILE A 111 12.35 -4.33 -5.72
CA ILE A 111 11.12 -5.12 -5.90
C ILE A 111 10.30 -4.54 -7.05
N LEU A 112 10.03 -3.23 -7.03
CA LEU A 112 9.18 -2.60 -8.05
C LEU A 112 9.83 -2.60 -9.43
N GLN A 113 11.14 -2.39 -9.53
CA GLN A 113 11.86 -2.49 -10.80
C GLN A 113 11.76 -3.91 -11.40
N SER A 114 11.85 -4.95 -10.57
CA SER A 114 11.71 -6.33 -11.04
C SER A 114 10.33 -6.63 -11.63
N LEU A 115 9.28 -5.97 -11.14
CA LEU A 115 7.92 -6.14 -11.67
C LEU A 115 7.75 -5.50 -13.05
N ILE A 116 8.44 -4.39 -13.31
CA ILE A 116 8.37 -3.66 -14.59
C ILE A 116 9.18 -4.39 -15.68
N GLN A 117 10.23 -5.13 -15.32
CA GLN A 117 11.05 -5.87 -16.30
C GLN A 117 10.39 -7.16 -16.80
N ILE A 118 9.30 -7.60 -16.17
CA ILE A 118 8.58 -8.85 -16.52
C ILE A 118 7.44 -8.59 -17.53
N SER A 119 7.16 -7.32 -17.89
CA SER A 119 6.12 -6.92 -18.87
C SER A 119 6.64 -6.74 -20.27
#